data_AF-A0A453LTA0-F1
#
_entry.id   AF-A0A453LTA0-F1
#
_cell.length_a   1.000
_cell.length_b   1.000
_cell.length_c   1.000
_cell.angle_alpha   90.00
_cell.angle_beta   90.00
_cell.angle_gamma   90.00
#
_symmetry.space_group_name_H-M   'P 1'
#
loop_
_entity.id
_entity.type
_entity.pdbx_description
1 polymer ?
#
loop_
_entity_poly.entity_id
_entity_poly.type
_entity_poly.pdbx_seq_one_letter_code
_entity_poly.pdbx_strand_id
1 'polypeptide(L)'
;ENGHQLGEPKMEEVVVPPIKNLSKQQSLTDRQQENHDILIKSLAEDRRYDNRRPAAACIVYKSLLHWHSFEAEKTNIFDRIIHTIRSSVENAESSGELAYWLSTTSTLLYLLQNTLKASSSSTKVPNRSRTATGNLFNRMVQVSSLPDFCSA
;
A
#
# COMPACT_ATOMS: atom_id res chain seq x y z
N GLU A 1 23.18 10.74 74.17
CA GLU A 1 23.07 11.75 73.11
C GLU A 1 23.63 11.14 71.83
N ASN A 2 22.76 10.88 70.84
CA ASN A 2 22.95 10.83 69.37
C ASN A 2 24.26 10.20 68.79
N GLY A 3 24.28 9.24 67.86
CA GLY A 3 23.26 8.56 67.06
C GLY A 3 23.92 7.67 65.98
N HIS A 4 23.21 6.60 65.57
CA HIS A 4 23.14 5.86 64.28
C HIS A 4 24.21 6.08 63.16
N GLN A 5 24.61 5.12 62.31
CA GLN A 5 23.99 3.86 61.87
C GLN A 5 24.97 2.91 61.14
N LEU A 6 24.60 1.63 61.20
CA LEU A 6 24.94 0.43 60.42
C LEU A 6 25.22 0.58 58.91
N GLY A 7 26.07 -0.32 58.36
CA GLY A 7 26.06 -0.68 56.94
C GLY A 7 27.19 -1.61 56.46
N GLU A 8 27.13 -2.92 56.77
CA GLU A 8 27.65 -4.00 55.90
C GLU A 8 26.59 -4.35 54.82
N PRO A 9 26.76 -5.36 53.95
CA PRO A 9 27.77 -5.64 52.92
C PRO A 9 27.15 -5.65 51.49
N LYS A 10 27.99 -5.75 50.45
CA LYS A 10 27.59 -5.72 49.02
C LYS A 10 27.19 -7.13 48.51
N MET A 11 25.90 -7.44 48.57
CA MET A 11 25.16 -8.45 47.78
C MET A 11 24.43 -7.67 46.66
N GLU A 12 24.08 -8.11 45.46
CA GLU A 12 24.15 -9.37 44.73
C GLU A 12 23.71 -9.05 43.28
N GLU A 13 23.99 -9.99 42.40
CA GLU A 13 23.68 -10.07 40.98
C GLU A 13 22.23 -9.69 40.59
N VAL A 14 22.07 -8.76 39.64
CA VAL A 14 20.95 -8.77 38.69
C VAL A 14 21.52 -8.53 37.30
N VAL A 15 21.84 -9.61 36.59
CA VAL A 15 22.11 -9.59 35.15
C VAL A 15 20.78 -9.33 34.44
N VAL A 16 20.52 -8.06 34.12
CA VAL A 16 19.43 -7.69 33.20
C VAL A 16 19.90 -8.02 31.76
N PRO A 17 19.15 -8.80 30.96
CA PRO A 17 19.59 -9.14 29.60
C PRO A 17 19.69 -7.91 28.69
N PRO A 18 20.64 -7.85 27.74
CA PRO A 18 20.78 -6.71 26.84
C PRO A 18 19.58 -6.62 25.89
N ILE A 19 19.00 -5.43 25.77
CA ILE A 19 17.97 -5.07 24.79
C ILE A 19 18.57 -5.18 23.38
N LYS A 20 18.41 -6.34 22.72
CA LYS A 20 18.87 -6.61 21.35
C LYS A 20 17.90 -6.10 20.26
N ASN A 21 16.91 -5.28 20.61
CA ASN A 21 15.81 -4.90 19.71
C ASN A 21 15.92 -3.48 19.10
N LEU A 22 16.76 -2.58 19.63
CA LEU A 22 16.85 -1.21 19.08
C LEU A 22 17.55 -1.15 17.72
N SER A 23 18.63 -1.91 17.51
CA SER A 23 19.41 -1.84 16.26
C SER A 23 18.64 -2.42 15.06
N LYS A 24 17.82 -3.46 15.27
CA LYS A 24 16.96 -4.02 14.22
C LYS A 24 15.81 -3.06 13.87
N GLN A 25 15.19 -2.41 14.86
CA GLN A 25 14.10 -1.46 14.58
C GLN A 25 14.57 -0.20 13.85
N GLN A 26 15.73 0.36 14.19
CA GLN A 26 16.31 1.49 13.43
C GLN A 26 16.55 1.12 11.96
N SER A 27 17.16 -0.05 11.70
CA SER A 27 17.42 -0.49 10.32
C SER A 27 16.16 -0.69 9.46
N LEU A 28 15.04 -1.06 10.08
CA LEU A 28 13.76 -1.25 9.38
C LEU A 28 13.14 0.10 9.00
N THR A 29 13.21 1.08 9.89
CA THR A 29 12.72 2.44 9.62
C THR A 29 13.56 3.13 8.54
N ASP A 30 14.88 2.95 8.55
CA ASP A 30 15.79 3.52 7.55
C ASP A 30 15.53 2.95 6.14
N ARG A 31 15.35 1.62 6.05
CA ARG A 31 14.97 0.96 4.78
C ARG A 31 13.62 1.43 4.25
N GLN A 32 12.67 1.68 5.15
CA GLN A 32 11.35 2.16 4.77
C GLN A 32 11.43 3.59 4.22
N GLN A 33 12.24 4.43 4.84
CA GLN A 33 12.48 5.79 4.39
C GLN A 33 13.18 5.81 3.02
N GLU A 34 14.21 4.98 2.81
CA GLU A 34 14.88 4.83 1.52
C GLU A 34 13.90 4.40 0.41
N ASN A 35 13.05 3.41 0.70
CA ASN A 35 12.01 2.97 -0.24
C ASN A 35 11.05 4.11 -0.61
N HIS A 36 10.65 4.94 0.36
CA HIS A 36 9.84 6.11 0.09
C HIS A 36 10.59 7.12 -0.78
N ASP A 37 11.88 7.35 -0.54
CA ASP A 37 12.70 8.27 -1.33
C ASP A 37 12.84 7.80 -2.77
N ILE A 38 13.08 6.50 -2.98
CA ILE A 38 13.11 5.87 -4.31
C ILE A 38 11.76 6.05 -5.01
N LEU A 39 10.64 5.86 -4.29
CA LEU A 39 9.31 6.05 -4.86
C LEU A 39 9.10 7.48 -5.34
N ILE A 40 9.44 8.46 -4.50
CA ILE A 40 9.31 9.88 -4.83
C ILE A 40 10.18 10.25 -6.02
N LYS A 41 11.42 9.76 -6.07
CA LYS A 41 12.30 9.94 -7.22
C LYS A 41 11.71 9.34 -8.49
N SER A 42 11.19 8.12 -8.43
CA SER A 42 10.54 7.48 -9.58
C SER A 42 9.31 8.25 -10.08
N LEU A 43 8.53 8.84 -9.17
CA LEU A 43 7.40 9.69 -9.52
C LEU A 43 7.85 10.97 -10.23
N ALA A 44 8.92 11.59 -9.72
CA ALA A 44 9.45 12.84 -10.26
C ALA A 44 10.15 12.66 -11.61
N GLU A 45 10.81 11.53 -11.84
CA GLU A 45 11.70 11.33 -13.00
C GLU A 45 11.13 10.38 -14.07
N ASP A 46 10.33 9.37 -13.71
CA ASP A 46 9.76 8.45 -14.71
C ASP A 46 8.65 9.16 -15.49
N ARG A 47 8.83 9.26 -16.81
CA ARG A 47 7.88 9.85 -17.78
C ARG A 47 7.34 8.82 -18.76
N ARG A 48 7.62 7.53 -18.53
CA ARG A 48 7.22 6.46 -19.43
C ARG A 48 5.71 6.25 -19.36
N TYR A 49 5.16 5.76 -20.47
CA TYR A 49 3.78 5.29 -20.53
C TYR A 49 3.77 3.77 -20.63
N ASP A 50 2.90 3.15 -19.85
CA ASP A 50 2.55 1.73 -19.91
C ASP A 50 1.08 1.62 -20.35
N ASN A 51 0.84 1.05 -21.53
CA ASN A 51 -0.50 0.86 -22.10
C ASN A 51 -1.41 2.11 -22.03
N ARG A 52 -0.92 3.27 -22.50
CA ARG A 52 -1.59 4.61 -22.46
C ARG A 52 -1.70 5.26 -21.07
N ARG A 53 -1.19 4.63 -20.02
CA ARG A 53 -1.21 5.20 -18.66
C ARG A 53 0.19 5.62 -18.23
N PRO A 54 0.36 6.71 -17.47
CA PRO A 54 1.65 7.08 -16.91
C PRO A 54 2.20 5.96 -16.02
N ALA A 55 3.39 5.44 -16.32
CA ALA A 55 4.01 4.35 -15.57
C ALA A 55 4.24 4.74 -14.11
N ALA A 56 4.62 5.99 -13.86
CA ALA A 56 4.78 6.56 -12.52
C ALA A 56 3.52 6.39 -11.64
N ALA A 57 2.32 6.59 -12.21
CA ALA A 57 1.06 6.40 -11.48
C ALA A 57 0.86 4.94 -11.06
N CYS A 58 1.16 4.00 -11.96
CA CYS A 58 1.07 2.57 -11.68
C CYS A 58 2.08 2.12 -10.61
N ILE A 59 3.32 2.65 -10.66
CA ILE A 59 4.37 2.34 -9.69
C ILE A 59 3.96 2.84 -8.30
N VAL A 60 3.57 4.12 -8.18
CA VAL A 60 3.08 4.70 -6.93
C VAL A 60 1.92 3.88 -6.36
N TYR A 61 0.93 3.57 -7.19
CA TYR A 61 -0.21 2.76 -6.76
C TYR A 61 0.20 1.38 -6.22
N LYS A 62 1.05 0.65 -6.95
CA LYS A 62 1.51 -0.69 -6.55
C LYS A 62 2.32 -0.64 -5.26
N SER A 63 3.16 0.38 -5.07
CA SER A 63 3.93 0.57 -3.84
C SER A 63 3.04 0.83 -2.64
N LEU A 64 2.02 1.69 -2.78
CA LEU A 64 1.06 1.98 -1.71
C LEU A 64 0.26 0.74 -1.29
N LEU A 65 -0.08 -0.13 -2.25
CA LEU A 65 -0.70 -1.43 -1.94
C LEU A 65 0.26 -2.36 -1.21
N HIS A 66 1.50 -2.50 -1.72
CA HIS A 66 2.48 -3.40 -1.15
C HIS A 66 2.83 -3.04 0.31
N TRP A 67 2.91 -1.75 0.63
CA TRP A 67 3.16 -1.26 1.99
C TRP A 67 1.90 -1.12 2.84
N HIS A 68 0.73 -1.50 2.33
CA HIS A 68 -0.56 -1.40 3.04
C HIS A 68 -0.80 0.03 3.56
N SER A 69 -0.38 1.04 2.79
CA SER A 69 -0.36 2.44 3.26
C SER A 69 -1.75 3.00 3.55
N PHE A 70 -2.81 2.37 3.05
CA PHE A 70 -4.21 2.74 3.32
C PHE A 70 -4.71 2.34 4.70
N GLU A 71 -4.11 1.33 5.32
CA GLU A 71 -4.50 0.80 6.64
C GLU A 71 -3.62 1.36 7.76
N ALA A 72 -2.46 1.90 7.40
CA ALA A 72 -1.52 2.48 8.35
C ALA A 72 -2.03 3.82 8.91
N GLU A 73 -2.10 3.91 10.25
CA GLU A 73 -2.72 5.03 10.98
C GLU A 73 -2.08 6.40 10.67
N LYS A 74 -0.77 6.42 10.34
CA LYS A 74 -0.06 7.60 9.80
C LYS A 74 1.03 7.19 8.83
N THR A 75 0.93 7.62 7.57
CA THR A 75 2.03 7.52 6.60
C THR A 75 2.26 8.88 5.95
N ASN A 76 3.49 9.38 6.01
CA ASN A 76 3.86 10.66 5.37
C ASN A 76 3.98 10.53 3.83
N ILE A 77 3.91 9.31 3.29
CA ILE A 77 4.12 9.06 1.87
C ILE A 77 3.07 9.75 0.99
N PHE A 78 1.82 9.85 1.46
CA PHE A 78 0.76 10.58 0.74
C PHE A 78 1.08 12.06 0.63
N ASP A 79 1.48 12.70 1.74
CA ASP A 79 1.86 14.12 1.74
C ASP A 79 3.05 14.38 0.82
N ARG A 80 4.04 13.48 0.84
CA ARG A 80 5.21 13.56 -0.05
C ARG A 80 4.81 13.45 -1.53
N ILE A 81 3.94 12.49 -1.88
CA ILE A 81 3.42 12.34 -3.25
C ILE A 81 2.68 13.60 -3.69
N ILE A 82 1.78 14.12 -2.84
CA ILE A 82 1.01 15.34 -3.13
C ILE A 82 1.96 16.52 -3.35
N HIS A 83 2.96 16.68 -2.49
CA HIS A 83 3.93 17.76 -2.60
C HIS A 83 4.76 17.65 -3.89
N THR A 84 5.25 16.47 -4.24
CA THR A 84 6.00 16.23 -5.48
C THR A 84 5.16 16.54 -6.72
N ILE A 85 3.91 16.09 -6.77
CA ILE A 85 3.00 16.39 -7.89
C ILE A 85 2.73 17.89 -7.96
N ARG A 86 2.43 18.53 -6.83
CA ARG A 86 2.15 19.98 -6.78
C ARG A 86 3.34 20.78 -7.32
N SER A 87 4.54 20.55 -6.78
CA SER A 87 5.75 21.22 -7.26
C SER A 87 5.96 20.96 -8.74
N SER A 88 5.82 19.71 -9.19
CA SER A 88 6.04 19.41 -10.61
C SER A 88 5.01 20.03 -11.56
N VAL A 89 3.78 20.29 -11.09
CA VAL A 89 2.77 21.05 -11.83
C VAL A 89 3.10 22.54 -11.85
N GLU A 90 3.52 23.11 -10.71
CA GLU A 90 3.93 24.52 -10.60
C GLU A 90 5.18 24.84 -11.42
N ASN A 91 6.08 23.87 -11.55
CA ASN A 91 7.34 23.98 -12.29
C ASN A 91 7.23 23.51 -13.75
N ALA A 92 6.04 23.11 -14.23
CA ALA A 92 5.89 22.62 -15.61
C ALA A 92 6.08 23.77 -16.62
N GLU A 93 6.98 23.58 -17.57
CA GLU A 93 7.34 24.61 -18.55
C GLU A 93 6.58 24.45 -19.88
N SER A 94 5.95 23.29 -20.09
CA SER A 94 5.23 22.98 -21.33
C SER A 94 3.82 22.44 -21.10
N SER A 95 2.95 22.63 -22.09
CA SER A 95 1.61 22.03 -22.11
C SER A 95 1.66 20.49 -22.09
N GLY A 96 2.71 19.89 -22.66
CA GLY A 96 2.95 18.45 -22.63
C GLY A 96 3.24 17.93 -21.21
N GLU A 97 4.05 18.66 -20.44
CA GLU A 97 4.33 18.33 -19.04
C GLU A 97 3.09 18.48 -18.16
N LEU A 98 2.33 19.56 -18.34
CA LEU A 98 1.05 19.73 -17.65
C LEU A 98 0.07 18.60 -17.98
N ALA A 99 -0.07 18.25 -19.26
CA ALA A 99 -0.92 17.14 -19.68
C ALA A 99 -0.47 15.80 -19.08
N TYR A 100 0.85 15.56 -18.98
CA TYR A 100 1.42 14.41 -18.30
C TYR A 100 1.06 14.37 -16.81
N TRP A 101 1.28 15.47 -16.08
CA TRP A 101 1.01 15.55 -14.65
C TRP A 101 -0.48 15.44 -14.33
N LEU A 102 -1.34 16.05 -15.13
CA LEU A 102 -2.79 15.88 -15.03
C LEU A 102 -3.20 14.42 -15.29
N SER A 103 -2.67 13.80 -16.35
CA SER A 103 -2.94 12.38 -16.65
C SER A 103 -2.48 11.46 -15.52
N THR A 104 -1.31 11.73 -14.95
CA THR A 104 -0.73 10.98 -13.82
C THR A 104 -1.61 11.10 -12.59
N THR A 105 -2.03 12.32 -12.26
CA THR A 105 -2.90 12.61 -11.11
C THR A 105 -4.27 11.98 -11.27
N SER A 106 -4.91 12.11 -12.44
CA SER A 106 -6.20 11.48 -12.71
C SER A 106 -6.12 9.94 -12.63
N THR A 107 -5.06 9.35 -13.16
CA THR A 107 -4.85 7.89 -13.08
C THR A 107 -4.67 7.43 -11.64
N LEU A 108 -3.85 8.14 -10.86
CA LEU A 108 -3.70 7.86 -9.43
C LEU A 108 -5.03 7.96 -8.71
N LEU A 109 -5.74 9.08 -8.86
CA LEU A 109 -7.04 9.29 -8.21
C LEU A 109 -8.03 8.16 -8.53
N TYR A 110 -8.11 7.75 -9.79
CA TYR A 110 -8.95 6.63 -10.21
C TYR A 110 -8.57 5.31 -9.51
N LEU A 111 -7.29 4.95 -9.48
CA LEU A 111 -6.80 3.72 -8.85
C LEU A 111 -7.03 3.72 -7.32
N LEU A 112 -6.76 4.86 -6.67
CA LEU A 112 -6.98 5.06 -5.24
C LEU A 112 -8.47 4.92 -4.89
N GLN A 113 -9.35 5.62 -5.64
CA GLN A 113 -10.80 5.54 -5.43
C GLN A 113 -11.34 4.12 -5.63
N ASN A 114 -10.87 3.38 -6.64
CA ASN A 114 -11.30 2.02 -6.89
C ASN A 114 -10.93 1.07 -5.73
N THR A 115 -9.75 1.28 -5.14
CA THR A 115 -9.25 0.47 -4.01
C THR A 115 -10.07 0.73 -2.75
N LEU A 116 -10.35 2.00 -2.43
CA LEU A 116 -11.18 2.35 -1.27
C LEU A 116 -12.63 1.84 -1.43
N LYS A 117 -13.19 1.93 -2.63
CA LYS A 117 -14.51 1.36 -2.94
C LYS A 117 -14.53 -0.17 -2.78
N ALA A 118 -13.53 -0.87 -3.31
CA ALA A 118 -13.42 -2.32 -3.15
C ALA A 118 -13.28 -2.72 -1.67
N SER A 119 -12.44 -2.00 -0.91
CA SER A 119 -12.30 -2.20 0.54
C SER A 119 -13.61 -2.00 1.29
N SER A 120 -14.43 -1.01 0.91
CA SER A 120 -15.76 -0.77 1.51
C SER A 120 -16.80 -1.84 1.16
N SER A 121 -16.63 -2.55 0.04
CA SER A 121 -17.51 -3.65 -0.39
C SER A 121 -17.15 -4.99 0.25
N SER A 122 -15.89 -5.18 0.67
CA SER A 122 -15.39 -6.41 1.30
C SER A 122 -15.96 -6.64 2.71
N THR A 123 -16.56 -5.64 3.35
CA THR A 123 -17.23 -5.77 4.65
C THR A 123 -18.65 -6.33 4.57
N LYS A 124 -19.18 -6.61 3.37
CA LYS A 124 -20.45 -7.33 3.21
C LYS A 124 -20.19 -8.81 2.97
N VAL A 125 -19.86 -9.55 4.03
CA VAL A 125 -20.07 -11.00 4.06
C VAL A 125 -21.56 -11.24 4.36
N PRO A 126 -22.39 -11.74 3.42
CA PRO A 126 -23.67 -12.29 3.81
C PRO A 126 -23.41 -13.70 4.34
N ASN A 127 -22.97 -13.80 5.59
CA ASN A 127 -23.07 -15.07 6.30
C ASN A 127 -24.52 -15.27 6.70
N ARG A 128 -25.34 -15.81 5.80
CA ARG A 128 -26.57 -16.48 6.21
C ARG A 128 -27.05 -17.51 5.18
N SER A 129 -26.93 -18.76 5.61
CA SER A 129 -27.78 -19.90 5.30
C SER A 129 -27.58 -20.59 3.95
N ARG A 130 -27.15 -21.86 4.02
CA ARG A 130 -27.96 -22.98 3.53
C ARG A 130 -27.42 -24.31 4.06
N THR A 131 -27.80 -24.64 5.29
CA THR A 131 -28.04 -26.03 5.67
C THR A 131 -29.40 -26.43 5.12
N ALA A 132 -29.44 -27.24 4.06
CA ALA A 132 -30.54 -28.17 3.78
C ALA A 132 -30.14 -29.09 2.62
N THR A 133 -29.93 -30.35 2.98
CA THR A 133 -30.13 -31.58 2.20
C THR A 133 -31.14 -31.45 1.05
N GLY A 134 -30.83 -32.07 -0.10
CA GLY A 134 -31.88 -32.55 -1.01
C GLY A 134 -31.58 -32.44 -2.51
N ASN A 135 -31.41 -33.60 -3.13
CA ASN A 135 -31.88 -33.94 -4.48
C ASN A 135 -30.97 -33.57 -5.67
N LEU A 136 -30.07 -34.52 -5.94
CA LEU A 136 -29.88 -35.13 -7.27
C LEU A 136 -31.25 -35.28 -7.98
N PHE A 137 -31.36 -34.83 -9.23
CA PHE A 137 -32.18 -35.35 -10.34
C PHE A 137 -32.56 -34.21 -11.31
N ASN A 138 -32.42 -34.51 -12.60
CA ASN A 138 -32.92 -33.79 -13.79
C ASN A 138 -32.05 -32.62 -14.28
N ARG A 139 -31.58 -32.54 -15.54
CA ARG A 139 -32.01 -33.23 -16.78
C ARG A 139 -31.00 -32.97 -17.93
N MET A 140 -30.54 -34.08 -18.52
CA MET A 140 -30.39 -34.39 -19.95
C MET A 140 -30.19 -33.28 -20.99
N VAL A 141 -29.05 -33.37 -21.69
CA VAL A 141 -28.79 -33.25 -23.14
C VAL A 141 -29.85 -32.54 -24.01
N GLN A 142 -29.44 -31.47 -24.70
CA GLN A 142 -29.68 -31.36 -26.14
C GLN A 142 -28.58 -30.57 -26.86
N VAL A 143 -28.04 -31.24 -27.87
CA VAL A 143 -27.05 -30.79 -28.86
C VAL A 143 -27.75 -29.93 -29.91
N SER A 144 -27.18 -28.79 -30.29
CA SER A 144 -27.18 -28.32 -31.68
C SER A 144 -26.27 -27.09 -31.89
N SER A 145 -25.29 -27.29 -32.78
CA SER A 145 -24.66 -26.35 -33.71
C SER A 145 -23.83 -25.15 -33.21
N LEU A 146 -22.51 -25.30 -33.33
CA LEU A 146 -21.57 -24.29 -33.86
C LEU A 146 -21.99 -23.86 -35.29
N PRO A 147 -21.58 -22.68 -35.81
CA PRO A 147 -20.17 -22.43 -36.09
C PRO A 147 -19.63 -21.03 -35.77
N ASP A 148 -18.30 -21.03 -35.74
CA ASP A 148 -17.32 -19.95 -35.80
C ASP A 148 -17.76 -18.64 -36.46
N PHE A 149 -17.27 -17.52 -35.90
CA PHE A 149 -16.70 -16.47 -36.73
C PHE A 149 -15.57 -15.74 -35.99
N CYS A 150 -14.34 -16.10 -36.38
CA CYS A 150 -13.12 -15.38 -36.10
C CYS A 150 -12.79 -14.55 -37.36
N SER A 151 -12.72 -13.21 -37.22
CA SER A 151 -12.00 -12.24 -38.07
C SER A 151 -12.81 -10.96 -38.28
N ALA A 152 -12.33 -9.85 -37.71
CA ALA A 152 -11.69 -8.77 -38.45
C ALA A 152 -11.00 -7.82 -37.45
#